data_AF-A0A7J4EV87-F1
#
_entry.id   AF-A0A7J4EV87-F1
#
_cell.length_a   1.000
_cell.length_b   1.000
_cell.length_c   1.000
_cell.angle_alpha   90.00
_cell.angle_beta   90.00
_cell.angle_gamma   90.00
#
_symmetry.space_group_name_H-M   'P 1'
#
loop_
_entity.id
_entity.type
_entity.pdbx_description
1 polymer ?
#
loop_
_entity_poly.entity_id
_entity_poly.type
_entity_poly.pdbx_seq_one_letter_code
_entity_poly.pdbx_strand_id
1 'polypeptide(L)' 'MFIGIDDTDSRERFCTTYLATLLMEELGKRYKMDTPKLIRMNPMVKYKTRGNGGIALRVLDRDL' A
#
# COMPACT_ATOMS: atom_id res chain seq x y z
N MET A 1 -2.51 9.95 -10.35
CA MET A 1 -2.23 10.30 -8.93
C MET A 1 -1.47 9.16 -8.27
N PHE A 2 -0.52 9.43 -7.38
CA PHE A 2 0.15 8.41 -6.56
C PHE A 2 -0.33 8.48 -5.11
N ILE A 3 -0.53 7.33 -4.49
CA ILE A 3 -0.91 7.19 -3.08
C ILE A 3 0.13 6.29 -2.41
N GLY A 4 0.76 6.78 -1.34
CA GLY A 4 1.70 6.02 -0.52
C GLY A 4 1.06 5.58 0.80
N ILE A 5 1.30 4.34 1.21
CA ILE A 5 0.76 3.74 2.44
C ILE A 5 1.90 3.01 3.17
N ASP A 6 2.06 3.25 4.46
CA ASP A 6 3.03 2.57 5.33
C ASP A 6 2.50 2.56 6.78
N ASP A 7 3.12 1.76 7.64
CA ASP A 7 2.92 1.77 9.11
C ASP A 7 1.51 1.40 9.57
N THR A 8 0.78 0.63 8.77
CA THR A 8 -0.59 0.18 9.11
C THR A 8 -0.63 -1.26 9.59
N ASP A 9 0.52 -1.89 9.77
CA ASP A 9 0.62 -3.21 10.38
C ASP A 9 0.39 -3.14 11.89
N SER A 10 -0.25 -4.17 12.42
CA SER A 10 -0.42 -4.35 13.86
C SER A 10 0.05 -5.73 14.26
N ARG A 11 0.54 -5.85 15.51
CA ARG A 11 0.99 -7.12 16.09
C ARG A 11 -0.14 -8.12 16.27
N GLU A 12 -1.38 -7.64 16.33
CA GLU A 12 -2.54 -8.50 16.53
C GLU A 12 -3.14 -8.95 15.20
N ARG A 13 -3.35 -8.01 14.25
CA ARG A 13 -4.06 -8.24 12.97
C ARG A 13 -3.66 -7.18 11.93
N PHE A 14 -3.88 -7.49 10.65
CA PHE A 14 -3.64 -6.61 9.49
C PHE A 14 -2.17 -6.34 9.15
N CYS A 15 -1.94 -5.90 7.90
CA CYS A 15 -0.64 -5.48 7.39
C CYS A 15 -0.83 -4.44 6.27
N THR A 16 0.23 -3.69 5.97
CA THR A 16 0.22 -2.63 4.94
C THR A 16 -0.26 -3.12 3.58
N THR A 17 0.15 -4.32 3.17
CA THR A 17 -0.31 -4.91 1.90
C THR A 17 -1.80 -5.19 1.91
N TYR A 18 -2.35 -5.67 3.03
CA TYR A 18 -3.78 -5.99 3.14
C TYR A 18 -4.64 -4.74 2.97
N LEU A 19 -4.34 -3.66 3.70
CA LEU A 19 -5.10 -2.41 3.58
C LEU A 19 -4.92 -1.76 2.20
N ALA A 20 -3.71 -1.83 1.62
CA ALA A 20 -3.49 -1.31 0.28
C ALA A 20 -4.32 -2.06 -0.78
N THR A 21 -4.48 -3.39 -0.64
CA THR A 21 -5.36 -4.18 -1.51
C THR A 21 -6.81 -3.74 -1.38
N LEU A 22 -7.34 -3.61 -0.16
CA LEU A 22 -8.71 -3.14 0.05
C LEU A 22 -8.94 -1.74 -0.55
N LEU A 23 -7.98 -0.82 -0.36
CA LEU A 23 -8.07 0.51 -0.95
C LEU A 23 -8.04 0.46 -2.48
N MET A 24 -7.17 -0.38 -3.06
CA MET A 24 -7.09 -0.56 -4.51
C MET A 24 -8.38 -1.15 -5.09
N GLU A 25 -9.01 -2.10 -4.40
CA GLU A 25 -10.31 -2.67 -4.80
C GLU A 25 -11.42 -1.61 -4.79
N GLU A 26 -11.49 -0.79 -3.74
CA GLU A 26 -12.48 0.30 -3.66
C GLU A 26 -12.26 1.38 -4.72
N LEU A 27 -11.01 1.79 -4.96
CA LEU A 27 -10.68 2.76 -6.02
C LEU A 27 -10.91 2.17 -7.43
N GLY A 28 -10.63 0.87 -7.59
CA GLY A 28 -10.83 0.12 -8.83
C GLY A 28 -12.28 0.08 -9.32
N LYS A 29 -13.26 0.38 -8.46
CA LYS A 29 -14.68 0.51 -8.85
C LYS A 29 -14.97 1.74 -9.72
N ARG A 30 -14.08 2.75 -9.72
CA ARG A 30 -14.27 4.05 -10.40
C ARG A 30 -13.07 4.51 -11.21
N TYR A 31 -11.91 3.93 -10.97
CA TYR A 31 -10.67 4.36 -11.59
C TYR A 31 -9.86 3.16 -12.05
N LYS A 32 -9.16 3.33 -13.17
CA LYS A 32 -8.16 2.38 -13.62
C LYS A 32 -6.91 2.49 -12.74
N MET A 33 -6.50 1.36 -12.18
CA MET A 33 -5.33 1.25 -11.30
C MET A 33 -4.14 0.63 -12.04
N ASP A 34 -2.94 1.10 -11.77
CA ASP A 34 -1.68 0.44 -12.19
C ASP A 34 -1.32 -0.69 -11.22
N THR A 35 -0.30 -1.48 -11.56
CA THR A 35 0.24 -2.51 -10.67
C THR A 35 0.81 -1.86 -9.39
N PRO A 36 0.39 -2.29 -8.19
CA PRO A 36 0.87 -1.73 -6.94
C PRO A 36 2.34 -2.09 -6.73
N LYS A 37 3.10 -1.20 -6.09
CA LYS A 37 4.53 -1.42 -5.79
C LYS A 37 4.72 -1.66 -4.30
N LEU A 38 5.30 -2.80 -3.94
CA LEU A 38 5.82 -3.06 -2.60
C LEU A 38 7.26 -2.56 -2.49
N ILE A 39 7.47 -1.56 -1.64
CA ILE A 39 8.75 -0.88 -1.47
C ILE A 39 9.33 -1.29 -0.13
N ARG A 40 10.47 -2.01 -0.15
CA ARG A 40 11.23 -2.34 1.06
C ARG A 40 12.20 -1.20 1.38
N MET A 41 12.10 -0.69 2.60
CA MET A 41 12.98 0.34 3.13
C MET A 41 14.17 -0.29 3.88
N ASN A 42 15.01 0.53 4.50
CA ASN A 42 16.18 0.06 5.25
C ASN A 42 15.75 -0.94 6.36
N PRO A 43 16.23 -2.19 6.31
CA PRO A 43 15.86 -3.21 7.29
C PRO A 43 16.47 -2.98 8.68
N MET A 44 17.47 -2.09 8.81
CA MET A 44 18.19 -1.84 10.05
C MET A 44 17.55 -0.78 10.95
N VAL A 45 16.36 -0.27 10.60
CA VAL A 45 15.66 0.78 11.37
C VAL A 45 15.12 0.19 12.67
N LYS A 46 15.60 0.71 13.81
CA LYS A 46 15.33 0.18 15.16
C LYS A 46 13.85 0.20 15.58
N TYR A 47 13.07 1.14 15.07
CA TYR A 47 11.69 1.39 15.52
C TYR A 47 10.61 0.81 14.59
N LYS A 48 11.00 0.01 13.59
CA LYS A 48 10.06 -0.58 12.61
C LYS A 48 9.91 -2.07 12.85
N THR A 49 8.75 -2.61 12.50
CA THR A 49 8.47 -4.05 12.55
C THR A 49 9.30 -4.80 11.50
N ARG A 50 9.37 -6.13 11.65
CA ARG A 50 10.12 -6.99 10.71
C ARG A 50 9.55 -6.80 9.30
N GLY A 51 10.35 -6.20 8.43
CA GLY A 51 10.03 -6.04 7.02
C GLY A 51 9.99 -4.60 6.51
N ASN A 52 9.90 -3.59 7.38
CA ASN A 52 9.93 -2.15 7.04
C ASN A 52 9.57 -1.84 5.57
N GLY A 53 8.27 -1.85 5.24
CA GLY A 53 7.84 -1.80 3.86
C GLY A 53 6.52 -1.06 3.66
N GLY A 54 6.50 -0.18 2.67
CA GLY A 54 5.34 0.58 2.25
C GLY A 54 4.81 0.14 0.88
N ILE A 55 3.61 0.57 0.56
CA ILE A 55 2.96 0.36 -0.75
C ILE A 55 2.79 1.70 -1.47
N ALA A 56 3.06 1.69 -2.78
CA ALA A 56 2.65 2.76 -3.68
C ALA A 56 1.57 2.26 -4.65
N LEU A 57 0.43 2.95 -4.66
CA LEU A 57 -0.64 2.78 -5.63
C LEU A 57 -0.60 3.92 -6.64
N ARG A 58 -0.95 3.63 -7.90
CA ARG A 58 -1.06 4.63 -8.95
C ARG A 58 -2.44 4.56 -9.59
N VAL A 59 -3.15 5.68 -9.52
CA VAL A 59 -4.41 5.91 -10.24
C VAL A 59 -4.06 6.46 -11.62
N LEU A 60 -4.52 5.79 -12.68
CA LEU A 60 -4.22 6.12 -14.07
C LEU A 60 -5.25 7.08 -14.65
N ASP A 61 -6.51 6.65 -14.74
CA ASP A 61 -7.60 7.43 -15.32
C ASP A 61 -8.93 7.07 -14.67
N ARG A 62 -9.96 7.88 -14.89
CA ARG A 62 -11.33 7.58 -14.44
C ARG A 62 -12.02 6.79 -15.54
N ASP A 63 -12.59 5.63 -15.18
CA ASP A 63 -13.51 4.96 -16.10
C ASP A 63 -14.82 5.78 -16.09
N LEU A 64 -15.10 6.45 -17.21
CA LEU A 64 -16.34 7.20 -17.45
C LEU A 64 -17.42 6.28 -18.03
#